data_AF-D4MP25-F1
#
_entry.id   AF-D4MP25-F1
#
_cell.length_a   1.000
_cell.length_b   1.000
_cell.length_c   1.000
_cell.angle_alpha   90.00
_cell.angle_beta   90.00
_cell.angle_gamma   90.00
#
_symmetry.space_group_name_H-M   'P 1'
#
loop_
_entity.id
_entity.type
_entity.pdbx_description
1 polymer ?
#
loop_
_entity_poly.entity_id
_entity_poly.type
_entity_poly.pdbx_seq_one_letter_code
_entity_poly.pdbx_strand_id
1 'polypeptide(L)'
;MEQATNEQQKDSQFLGKTFDALQEYMVTDLNKDAYLDAGLAAMGTENLFGGDHFFTVPGEGTEGLVYDEFYPDEEAFEEMIIDLFYRET
;
A
#
# COMPACT_ATOMS: atom_id res chain seq x y z
N MET A 1 0.36 -5.32 12.82
CA MET A 1 0.75 -6.56 12.12
C MET A 1 1.00 -7.72 13.08
N GLU A 2 1.58 -7.51 14.25
CA GLU A 2 1.94 -8.59 15.21
C GLU A 2 0.81 -9.59 15.52
N GLN A 3 -0.42 -9.14 15.77
CA GLN A 3 -1.56 -10.03 16.01
C GLN A 3 -1.91 -10.88 14.77
N ALA A 4 -1.94 -10.28 13.57
CA ALA A 4 -2.18 -10.99 12.33
C ALA A 4 -1.08 -12.02 12.05
N THR A 5 0.19 -11.67 12.29
CA THR A 5 1.34 -12.56 12.15
C THR A 5 1.24 -13.77 13.08
N ASN A 6 0.84 -13.55 14.33
CA ASN A 6 0.61 -14.63 15.28
C ASN A 6 -0.54 -15.56 14.87
N GLU A 7 -1.64 -15.02 14.34
CA GLU A 7 -2.77 -15.84 13.86
C GLU A 7 -2.42 -16.62 12.59
N GLN A 8 -1.67 -16.04 11.65
CA GLN A 8 -1.17 -16.75 10.46
C GLN A 8 -0.16 -17.86 10.81
N GLN A 9 0.63 -17.71 11.88
CA GLN A 9 1.50 -18.77 12.40
C GLN A 9 0.72 -19.94 13.03
N LYS A 10 -0.46 -19.66 13.60
CA LYS A 10 -1.35 -20.68 14.19
C LYS A 10 -2.25 -21.36 13.16
N ASP A 11 -2.78 -20.58 12.22
CA ASP A 11 -3.62 -21.03 11.11
C ASP A 11 -3.01 -20.55 9.78
N SER A 12 -2.36 -21.46 9.06
CA SER A 12 -1.72 -21.17 7.78
C SER A 12 -2.70 -20.69 6.69
N GLN A 13 -4.01 -20.92 6.87
CA GLN A 13 -5.05 -20.49 5.95
C GLN A 13 -5.68 -19.14 6.31
N PHE A 14 -5.26 -18.50 7.40
CA PHE A 14 -5.87 -17.26 7.90
C PHE A 14 -5.88 -16.14 6.84
N LEU A 15 -4.76 -15.89 6.17
CA LEU A 15 -4.68 -14.92 5.07
C LEU A 15 -5.63 -15.27 3.91
N GLY A 16 -5.65 -16.55 3.49
CA GLY A 16 -6.53 -17.00 2.41
C GLY A 16 -8.00 -16.76 2.71
N LYS A 17 -8.45 -17.12 3.92
CA LYS A 17 -9.83 -16.89 4.39
C LYS A 17 -10.17 -15.40 4.47
N THR A 18 -9.20 -14.57 4.88
CA THR A 18 -9.38 -13.13 4.99
C THR A 18 -9.57 -12.50 3.61
N PHE A 19 -8.73 -12.86 2.63
CA PHE A 19 -8.88 -12.36 1.26
C PHE A 19 -10.13 -12.91 0.57
N ASP A 20 -10.51 -14.17 0.82
CA ASP A 20 -11.75 -14.73 0.29
C ASP A 20 -12.98 -13.96 0.80
N ALA A 21 -12.95 -13.46 2.05
CA ALA A 21 -14.01 -12.62 2.61
C ALA A 21 -14.02 -11.19 2.04
N LEU A 22 -12.85 -10.65 1.67
CA LEU A 22 -12.72 -9.31 1.07
C LEU A 22 -12.99 -9.30 -0.43
N GLN A 23 -12.89 -10.45 -1.11
CA GLN A 23 -12.97 -10.55 -2.57
C GLN A 23 -14.26 -9.95 -3.16
N GLU A 24 -15.39 -10.05 -2.46
CA GLU A 24 -16.67 -9.47 -2.89
C GLU A 24 -16.64 -7.92 -2.94
N TYR A 25 -15.73 -7.31 -2.18
CA TYR A 25 -15.57 -5.86 -2.06
C TYR A 25 -14.34 -5.32 -2.81
N MET A 26 -13.62 -6.18 -3.54
CA MET A 26 -12.42 -5.80 -4.29
C MET A 26 -12.66 -5.89 -5.78
N VAL A 27 -12.26 -4.85 -6.50
CA VAL A 27 -12.16 -4.86 -7.97
C VAL A 27 -10.68 -4.73 -8.31
N THR A 28 -10.08 -5.82 -8.77
CA THR A 28 -8.65 -5.89 -9.11
C THR A 28 -8.41 -6.84 -10.28
N ASP A 29 -7.36 -6.57 -11.04
CA ASP A 29 -6.79 -7.43 -12.08
C ASP A 29 -5.66 -8.34 -11.56
N LEU A 30 -5.29 -8.22 -10.28
CA LEU A 30 -4.32 -9.09 -9.63
C LEU A 30 -4.87 -10.51 -9.51
N ASN A 31 -4.04 -11.49 -9.83
CA ASN A 31 -4.37 -12.90 -9.61
C ASN A 31 -4.26 -13.27 -8.12
N LYS A 32 -4.82 -14.43 -7.76
CA LYS A 32 -4.86 -14.91 -6.37
C LYS A 32 -3.49 -15.01 -5.72
N ASP A 33 -2.51 -15.53 -6.44
CA ASP A 33 -1.17 -15.72 -5.90
C ASP A 33 -0.48 -14.38 -5.64
N ALA A 34 -0.65 -13.38 -6.51
CA ALA A 34 0.00 -12.07 -6.39
C ALA A 34 -0.44 -11.29 -5.14
N TYR A 35 -1.74 -11.22 -4.84
CA TYR A 35 -2.18 -10.50 -3.64
C TYR A 35 -1.91 -11.29 -2.35
N LEU A 36 -1.87 -12.63 -2.42
CA LEU A 36 -1.46 -13.46 -1.27
C LEU A 36 0.03 -13.28 -0.95
N ASP A 37 0.88 -13.27 -1.97
CA ASP A 37 2.32 -13.02 -1.83
C ASP A 37 2.58 -11.62 -1.27
N ALA A 38 1.85 -10.60 -1.76
CA ALA A 38 1.94 -9.25 -1.22
C ALA A 38 1.51 -9.19 0.26
N GLY A 39 0.43 -9.88 0.63
CA GLY A 39 -0.02 -9.99 2.02
C GLY A 39 1.02 -10.67 2.93
N LEU A 40 1.64 -11.75 2.46
CA LEU A 40 2.71 -12.45 3.18
C LEU A 40 3.95 -11.55 3.35
N ALA A 41 4.36 -10.85 2.30
CA ALA A 41 5.47 -9.90 2.35
C ALA A 41 5.20 -8.80 3.38
N ALA A 42 4.00 -8.20 3.34
CA ALA A 42 3.57 -7.18 4.28
C ALA A 42 3.59 -7.67 5.75
N MET A 43 3.24 -8.93 6.00
CA MET A 43 3.31 -9.52 7.34
C MET A 43 4.72 -9.81 7.82
N GLY A 44 5.66 -10.04 6.89
CA GLY A 44 7.08 -10.21 7.18
C GLY A 44 7.84 -8.90 7.35
N THR A 45 7.29 -7.78 6.91
CA THR A 45 7.90 -6.45 7.08
C THR A 45 7.66 -5.94 8.50
N GLU A 46 8.76 -5.85 9.28
CA GLU A 46 8.72 -5.18 10.57
C GLU A 46 8.41 -3.69 10.41
N ASN A 47 7.55 -3.17 11.29
CA ASN A 47 7.16 -1.76 11.30
C ASN A 47 6.60 -1.23 9.96
N LEU A 48 5.92 -2.06 9.15
CA LEU A 48 5.33 -1.65 7.87
C LEU A 48 4.46 -0.38 7.97
N PHE A 49 3.78 -0.18 9.09
CA PHE A 49 2.94 1.01 9.33
C PHE A 49 3.69 2.17 10.02
N GLY A 50 5.02 2.09 10.08
CA GLY A 50 5.87 3.18 10.50
C GLY A 50 5.75 4.37 9.54
N GLY A 51 6.02 5.57 10.06
CA GLY A 51 5.91 6.81 9.28
C GLY A 51 6.77 6.82 8.01
N ASP A 52 7.87 6.07 8.00
CA ASP A 52 8.84 6.02 6.89
C ASP A 52 8.36 5.23 5.67
N HIS A 53 7.19 4.57 5.75
CA HIS A 53 6.61 3.80 4.64
C HIS A 53 5.38 4.45 4.02
N PHE A 54 4.96 5.61 4.53
CA PHE A 54 3.83 6.38 4.00
C PHE A 54 4.33 7.66 3.36
N PHE A 55 4.13 7.77 2.06
CA PHE A 55 4.50 8.94 1.27
C PHE A 55 3.24 9.67 0.81
N THR A 56 3.24 10.99 0.87
CA THR A 56 2.16 11.83 0.34
C THR A 56 2.68 12.55 -0.89
N VAL A 57 1.87 12.59 -1.95
CA VAL A 57 2.22 13.32 -3.17
C VAL A 57 2.46 14.79 -2.83
N PRO A 58 3.63 15.36 -3.17
CA PRO A 58 3.90 16.77 -2.93
C PRO A 58 3.02 17.64 -3.82
N GLY A 59 2.56 18.77 -3.31
CA GLY A 59 1.68 19.68 -4.03
C GLY A 59 0.85 20.56 -3.11
N GLU A 60 -0.06 21.31 -3.72
CA GLU A 60 -0.91 22.27 -3.02
C GLU A 60 -2.40 21.97 -3.23
N GLY A 61 -3.13 21.94 -2.12
CA GLY A 61 -4.59 21.96 -2.14
C GLY A 61 -5.08 23.39 -2.34
N THR A 62 -5.87 23.62 -3.38
CA THR A 62 -6.52 24.90 -3.67
C THR A 62 -8.04 24.74 -3.51
N GLU A 63 -8.66 25.60 -2.71
CA GLU A 63 -10.12 25.69 -2.64
C GLU A 63 -10.64 26.27 -3.96
N GLY A 64 -11.20 25.42 -4.80
CA GLY A 64 -11.81 25.82 -6.06
C GLY A 64 -13.21 26.41 -5.85
N LEU A 65 -13.81 26.93 -6.93
CA LEU A 65 -15.13 27.58 -6.85
C LEU A 65 -16.30 26.61 -6.57
N VAL A 66 -16.10 25.32 -6.84
CA VAL A 66 -17.12 24.26 -6.72
C VAL A 66 -16.58 23.01 -6.03
N TYR A 67 -15.30 22.69 -6.25
CA TYR A 67 -14.62 21.52 -5.67
C TYR A 67 -13.25 21.94 -5.15
N ASP A 68 -12.77 21.24 -4.12
CA ASP A 68 -11.37 21.31 -3.72
C ASP A 68 -10.51 20.63 -4.79
N GLU A 69 -9.48 21.34 -5.23
CA GLU A 69 -8.56 20.90 -6.26
C GLU A 69 -7.18 20.64 -5.62
N PHE A 70 -6.48 19.61 -6.11
CA PHE A 70 -5.11 19.33 -5.70
C PHE A 70 -4.20 19.42 -6.92
N TYR A 71 -3.20 20.29 -6.84
CA TYR A 71 -2.19 20.48 -7.87
C TYR A 71 -0.87 19.87 -7.40
N PRO A 72 -0.43 18.75 -7.98
CA PRO A 72 0.84 18.15 -7.62
C PRO A 72 2.01 19.04 -8.05
N ASP A 73 3.08 19.05 -7.26
CA ASP A 73 4.37 19.56 -7.69
C ASP A 73 5.03 18.50 -8.58
N GLU A 74 5.01 18.73 -9.90
CA GLU A 74 5.47 17.75 -10.88
C GLU A 74 6.96 17.38 -10.72
N GLU A 75 7.81 18.36 -10.40
CA GLU A 75 9.26 18.15 -10.23
C GLU A 75 9.53 17.35 -8.96
N ALA A 76 8.96 17.77 -7.83
CA ALA A 76 9.12 17.03 -6.57
C ALA A 76 8.47 15.64 -6.62
N PHE A 77 7.38 15.48 -7.37
CA PHE A 77 6.74 14.18 -7.57
C PHE A 77 7.60 13.25 -8.43
N GLU A 78 8.25 13.76 -9.49
CA GLU A 78 9.17 12.98 -10.31
C GLU A 78 10.38 12.49 -9.49
N GLU A 79 11.00 13.38 -8.70
CA GLU A 79 12.08 13.01 -7.79
C GLU A 79 11.65 11.92 -6.79
N MET A 80 10.46 12.06 -6.21
CA MET A 80 9.92 11.05 -5.28
C MET A 80 9.75 9.68 -5.96
N ILE A 81 9.30 9.64 -7.23
CA ILE A 81 9.19 8.38 -7.98
C ILE A 81 10.57 7.76 -8.23
N ILE A 82 11.57 8.58 -8.56
CA ILE A 82 12.95 8.12 -8.76
C ILE A 82 13.48 7.49 -7.47
N ASP A 83 13.35 8.18 -6.33
CA ASP A 83 13.85 7.70 -5.04
C ASP A 83 13.18 6.41 -4.56
N LEU A 84 11.87 6.25 -4.84
CA LEU A 84 11.11 5.08 -4.40
C LEU A 84 11.38 3.84 -5.24
N PHE A 85 11.51 3.99 -6.56
CA PHE A 85 11.50 2.86 -7.49
C PHE A 85 12.85 2.60 -8.16
N TYR A 86 13.78 3.54 -8.12
CA TYR A 86 15.09 3.43 -8.76
C TYR A 86 16.19 3.51 -7.69
N ARG A 87 17.31 2.83 -7.96
CA ARG A 87 18.51 2.90 -7.11
C ARG A 87 19.61 3.59 -7.91
N GLU A 88 20.37 4.46 -7.27
CA GLU A 88 21.64 4.92 -7.82
C GLU A 88 22.54 3.69 -8.02
N THR A 89 22.88 3.41 -9.28
CA THR A 89 23.82 2.35 -9.68
C THR A 89 25.26 2.70 -9.37
#